data_AF-A0A924BJC3-F1
#
_entry.id   AF-A0A924BJC3-F1
#
_cell.length_a   1.000
_cell.length_b   1.000
_cell.length_c   1.000
_cell.angle_alpha   90.00
_cell.angle_beta   90.00
_cell.angle_gamma   90.00
#
_symmetry.space_group_name_H-M   'P 1'
#
loop_
_entity.id
_entity.type
_entity.pdbx_description
1 polymer ?
#
loop_
_entity_poly.entity_id
_entity_poly.type
_entity_poly.pdbx_seq_one_letter_code
_entity_poly.pdbx_strand_id
1 'polypeptide(L)'
;TAPFAQNMPVLLALVGIWHNQICGYATRAVLPYDQRLLRLPGYLQQLEMESNGKRVAIDGSDLTVPSGPVVWGEPGTNGQHAFYQLIHQGTRVVPCEFMVAKAGHEPDLAHQHLLLVSNCLAQSEALMRGRSLEEATAIMTKKGFTGTELDRQARHRVFPGNRPSTTLVYPQLTPFVLGQIVALYEHRVFVEGVFLGINSFVQWGVALGKELALALQPILEGKQGTDDKDGSTAALVAYLKP
;
A
#
# COMPACT_ATOMS: atom_id res chain seq x y z
N THR A 1 9.60 25.75 -9.85
CA THR A 1 10.30 24.87 -8.88
C THR A 1 9.93 25.31 -7.47
N ALA A 2 10.05 24.45 -6.45
CA ALA A 2 9.72 24.74 -5.05
C ALA A 2 10.87 24.32 -4.11
N PRO A 3 11.13 25.05 -3.01
CA PRO A 3 12.08 24.63 -1.97
C PRO A 3 11.68 23.28 -1.36
N PHE A 4 12.64 22.47 -0.90
CA PHE A 4 12.36 21.11 -0.41
C PHE A 4 11.30 21.03 0.70
N ALA A 5 11.31 21.98 1.64
CA ALA A 5 10.31 22.04 2.72
C ALA A 5 8.88 22.34 2.23
N GLN A 6 8.70 22.73 0.97
CA GLN A 6 7.41 23.01 0.32
C GLN A 6 7.19 22.14 -0.92
N ASN A 7 8.08 21.17 -1.16
CA ASN A 7 8.06 20.31 -2.34
C ASN A 7 7.33 19.01 -1.99
N MET A 8 6.10 18.87 -2.46
CA MET A 8 5.22 17.76 -2.09
C MET A 8 5.81 16.37 -2.39
N PRO A 9 6.40 16.09 -3.58
CA PRO A 9 7.13 14.83 -3.80
C PRO A 9 8.22 14.54 -2.77
N VAL A 10 9.02 15.54 -2.41
CA VAL A 10 10.10 15.39 -1.41
C VAL A 10 9.54 15.10 -0.03
N LEU A 11 8.52 15.84 0.39
CA LEU A 11 7.88 15.62 1.69
C LEU A 11 7.26 14.22 1.79
N LEU A 12 6.55 13.77 0.75
CA LEU A 12 5.97 12.43 0.71
C LEU A 12 7.05 11.34 0.74
N ALA A 13 8.14 11.52 0.00
CA ALA A 13 9.27 10.59 0.01
C ALA A 13 9.91 10.48 1.39
N LEU A 14 10.17 11.62 2.06
CA LEU A 14 10.76 11.62 3.40
C LEU A 14 9.84 11.00 4.46
N VAL A 15 8.52 11.18 4.35
CA VAL A 15 7.53 10.48 5.20
C VAL A 15 7.53 8.98 4.93
N GLY A 16 7.61 8.57 3.66
CA GLY A 16 7.77 7.16 3.28
C GLY A 16 9.04 6.54 3.86
N ILE A 17 10.17 7.24 3.72
CA ILE A 17 11.47 6.82 4.23
C ILE A 17 11.44 6.68 5.75
N TRP A 18 10.86 7.66 6.45
CA TRP A 18 10.70 7.60 7.90
C TRP A 18 9.94 6.35 8.32
N HIS A 19 8.80 6.05 7.69
CA HIS A 19 8.02 4.89 8.07
C HIS A 19 8.69 3.55 7.71
N ASN A 20 9.27 3.43 6.53
CA ASN A 20 9.80 2.16 6.07
C ASN A 20 11.21 1.88 6.62
N GLN A 21 12.17 2.78 6.39
CA GLN A 21 13.56 2.57 6.79
C GLN A 21 13.80 2.81 8.28
N ILE A 22 13.07 3.74 8.92
CA ILE A 22 13.31 4.09 10.33
C ILE A 22 12.34 3.36 11.26
N CYS A 23 11.02 3.41 10.98
CA CYS A 23 10.04 2.70 11.81
C CYS A 23 9.87 1.20 11.48
N GLY A 24 10.41 0.73 10.35
CA GLY A 24 10.31 -0.67 9.93
C GLY A 24 8.92 -1.07 9.39
N TYR A 25 8.11 -0.11 8.95
CA TYR A 25 6.79 -0.37 8.38
C TYR A 25 6.93 -0.77 6.90
N ALA A 26 7.04 -2.08 6.66
CA ALA A 26 7.39 -2.67 5.36
C ALA A 26 6.38 -2.45 4.22
N THR A 27 5.18 -1.93 4.50
CA THR A 27 4.11 -1.78 3.50
C THR A 27 3.41 -0.44 3.65
N ARG A 28 2.95 0.16 2.55
CA ARG A 28 2.03 1.31 2.56
C ARG A 28 0.76 1.02 1.77
N ALA A 29 -0.36 1.56 2.23
CA ALA A 29 -1.64 1.42 1.56
C ALA A 29 -2.03 2.72 0.84
N VAL A 30 -2.43 2.66 -0.43
CA VAL A 30 -2.99 3.78 -1.20
C VAL A 30 -4.48 3.57 -1.38
N LEU A 31 -5.28 4.49 -0.87
CA LEU A 31 -6.69 4.29 -0.57
C LEU A 31 -7.52 5.42 -1.19
N PRO A 32 -7.73 5.40 -2.51
CA PRO A 32 -8.50 6.44 -3.18
C PRO A 32 -9.99 6.31 -2.89
N TYR A 33 -10.60 7.35 -2.33
CA TYR A 33 -12.04 7.50 -2.19
C TYR A 33 -12.61 8.07 -3.50
N ASP A 34 -12.35 7.34 -4.58
CA ASP A 34 -12.76 7.66 -5.94
C ASP A 34 -12.71 6.37 -6.78
N GLN A 35 -13.86 5.87 -7.21
CA GLN A 35 -13.95 4.60 -7.94
C GLN A 35 -13.25 4.66 -9.31
N ARG A 36 -13.06 5.86 -9.89
CA ARG A 36 -12.34 6.04 -11.16
C ARG A 36 -10.84 5.76 -11.01
N LEU A 37 -10.33 5.78 -9.78
CA LEU A 37 -8.94 5.45 -9.43
C LEU A 37 -8.77 3.99 -8.99
N LEU A 38 -9.73 3.09 -9.28
CA LEU A 38 -9.65 1.66 -8.94
C LEU A 38 -8.31 1.00 -9.34
N ARG A 39 -7.72 1.40 -10.47
CA ARG A 39 -6.45 0.85 -10.96
C ARG A 39 -5.21 1.58 -10.47
N LEU A 40 -5.35 2.70 -9.75
CA LEU A 40 -4.22 3.49 -9.28
C LEU A 40 -3.30 2.68 -8.33
N PRO A 41 -3.80 1.92 -7.33
CA PRO A 41 -2.92 1.11 -6.49
C PRO A 41 -2.11 0.07 -7.28
N GLY A 42 -2.73 -0.57 -8.28
CA GLY A 42 -2.05 -1.53 -9.16
C GLY A 42 -1.01 -0.87 -10.08
N TYR A 43 -1.28 0.35 -10.56
CA TYR A 43 -0.28 1.14 -11.27
C TYR A 43 0.92 1.51 -10.38
N LEU A 44 0.64 1.93 -9.13
CA LEU A 44 1.68 2.30 -8.17
C LEU A 44 2.51 1.11 -7.68
N GLN A 45 1.93 -0.10 -7.66
CA GLN A 45 2.68 -1.34 -7.42
C GLN A 45 3.81 -1.48 -8.44
N GLN A 46 3.51 -1.37 -9.73
CA GLN A 46 4.53 -1.43 -10.75
C GLN A 46 5.52 -0.28 -10.59
N LEU A 47 5.02 0.97 -10.55
CA LEU A 47 5.86 2.16 -10.49
C LEU A 47 6.86 2.13 -9.34
N GLU A 48 6.46 1.77 -8.12
CA GLU A 48 7.32 1.88 -6.94
C GLU A 48 8.09 0.59 -6.68
N MET A 49 7.44 -0.57 -6.78
CA MET A 49 8.07 -1.85 -6.42
C MET A 49 9.07 -2.30 -7.48
N GLU A 50 8.81 -2.07 -8.77
CA GLU A 50 9.77 -2.38 -9.85
C GLU A 50 10.94 -1.38 -9.85
N SER A 51 10.65 -0.09 -9.61
CA SER A 51 11.69 0.94 -9.55
C SER A 51 12.58 0.82 -8.31
N ASN A 52 12.01 0.76 -7.11
CA ASN A 52 12.76 0.86 -5.86
C ASN A 52 12.91 -0.48 -5.10
N GLY A 53 12.37 -1.58 -5.62
CA GLY A 53 12.62 -2.94 -5.11
C GLY A 53 14.00 -3.46 -5.50
N LYS A 54 15.06 -2.86 -4.94
CA LYS A 54 16.46 -3.10 -5.32
C LYS A 54 17.30 -3.46 -4.10
N ARG A 55 18.29 -4.35 -4.28
CA ARG A 55 19.22 -4.73 -3.21
C ARG A 55 20.63 -4.15 -3.36
N VAL A 56 20.97 -3.59 -4.53
CA VAL A 56 22.31 -3.08 -4.85
C VAL A 56 22.22 -1.58 -5.15
N ALA A 57 23.13 -0.81 -4.55
CA ALA A 57 23.32 0.62 -4.80
C ALA A 57 24.01 0.88 -6.16
N ILE A 58 24.02 2.13 -6.61
CA ILE A 58 24.64 2.53 -7.89
C ILE A 58 26.14 2.22 -7.93
N ASP A 59 26.82 2.24 -6.80
CA ASP A 59 28.25 1.92 -6.69
C ASP A 59 28.56 0.40 -6.67
N GLY A 60 27.53 -0.45 -6.70
CA GLY A 60 27.65 -1.90 -6.68
C GLY A 60 27.67 -2.53 -5.29
N SER A 61 27.59 -1.74 -4.22
CA SER A 61 27.47 -2.27 -2.85
C SER A 61 26.06 -2.79 -2.55
N ASP A 62 25.94 -3.80 -1.69
CA ASP A 62 24.65 -4.24 -1.17
C ASP A 62 24.09 -3.19 -0.18
N LEU A 63 22.78 -2.94 -0.25
CA LEU A 63 22.10 -2.06 0.71
C LEU A 63 22.11 -2.67 2.12
N THR A 64 22.31 -1.82 3.13
CA THR A 64 22.28 -2.19 4.55
C THR A 64 20.93 -1.94 5.22
N VAL A 65 19.98 -1.37 4.49
CA VAL A 65 18.62 -1.05 4.93
C VAL A 65 17.59 -1.58 3.91
N PRO A 66 16.32 -1.77 4.31
CA PRO A 66 15.26 -2.08 3.36
C PRO A 66 15.14 -1.02 2.26
N SER A 67 14.90 -1.46 1.01
CA SER A 67 14.66 -0.58 -0.14
C SER A 67 13.20 -0.10 -0.20
N GLY A 68 12.60 0.03 -1.39
CA GLY A 68 11.18 0.39 -1.55
C GLY A 68 10.22 -0.55 -0.80
N PRO A 69 9.10 -0.02 -0.25
CA PRO A 69 8.11 -0.81 0.49
C PRO A 69 7.21 -1.63 -0.45
N VAL A 70 6.40 -2.53 0.12
CA VAL A 70 5.28 -3.14 -0.61
C VAL A 70 4.12 -2.14 -0.67
N VAL A 71 3.67 -1.82 -1.89
CA VAL A 71 2.53 -0.93 -2.12
C VAL A 71 1.28 -1.76 -2.43
N TRP A 72 0.16 -1.38 -1.83
CA TRP A 72 -1.12 -2.06 -2.10
C TRP A 72 -2.30 -1.14 -1.79
N GLY A 73 -3.51 -1.57 -2.12
CA GLY A 73 -4.73 -0.85 -1.76
C GLY A 73 -5.87 -1.10 -2.73
N GLU A 74 -7.03 -0.56 -2.38
CA GLU A 74 -8.29 -0.63 -3.12
C GLU A 74 -9.05 0.68 -2.87
N PRO A 75 -9.94 1.11 -3.78
CA PRO A 75 -10.72 2.30 -3.56
C PRO A 75 -11.69 2.16 -2.38
N GLY A 76 -11.92 3.28 -1.70
CA GLY A 76 -12.97 3.42 -0.71
C GLY A 76 -14.35 3.52 -1.37
N THR A 77 -15.42 3.01 -0.76
CA THR A 77 -15.50 2.37 0.56
C THR A 77 -15.29 0.85 0.53
N ASN A 78 -15.07 0.24 -0.64
CA ASN A 78 -14.93 -1.22 -0.77
C ASN A 78 -13.77 -1.76 0.10
N GLY A 79 -12.61 -1.09 0.07
CA GLY A 79 -11.48 -1.44 0.94
C GLY A 79 -11.80 -1.38 2.44
N GLN A 80 -12.81 -0.58 2.85
CA GLN A 80 -13.23 -0.50 4.25
C GLN A 80 -13.75 -1.81 4.79
N HIS A 81 -14.47 -2.55 3.97
CA HIS A 81 -15.10 -3.80 4.36
C HIS A 81 -14.21 -5.02 4.11
N ALA A 82 -13.00 -4.82 3.58
CA ALA A 82 -12.06 -5.90 3.29
C ALA A 82 -10.94 -5.99 4.35
N PHE A 83 -10.10 -4.96 4.46
CA PHE A 83 -8.82 -5.06 5.19
C PHE A 83 -8.59 -3.97 6.23
N TYR A 84 -9.48 -2.98 6.39
CA TYR A 84 -9.32 -1.97 7.45
C TYR A 84 -9.37 -2.54 8.87
N GLN A 85 -9.97 -3.72 9.07
CA GLN A 85 -9.86 -4.44 10.35
C GLN A 85 -8.39 -4.65 10.75
N LEU A 86 -7.56 -5.12 9.82
CA LEU A 86 -6.12 -5.30 10.05
C LEU A 86 -5.43 -3.96 10.23
N ILE A 87 -5.77 -2.97 9.40
CA ILE A 87 -5.15 -1.64 9.51
C ILE A 87 -5.46 -1.00 10.86
N HIS A 88 -6.65 -1.18 11.44
CA HIS A 88 -7.03 -0.56 12.73
C HIS A 88 -6.58 -1.33 13.97
N GLN A 89 -6.73 -2.65 13.98
CA GLN A 89 -6.53 -3.48 15.18
C GLN A 89 -5.49 -4.59 14.99
N GLY A 90 -4.91 -4.73 13.81
CA GLY A 90 -3.80 -5.65 13.57
C GLY A 90 -2.53 -5.22 14.30
N THR A 91 -1.59 -6.15 14.44
CA THR A 91 -0.33 -5.93 15.18
C THR A 91 0.75 -5.23 14.36
N ARG A 92 0.52 -5.02 13.06
CA ARG A 92 1.40 -4.25 12.18
C ARG A 92 0.84 -2.85 11.97
N VAL A 93 1.73 -1.88 11.87
CA VAL A 93 1.38 -0.53 11.44
C VAL A 93 1.53 -0.46 9.92
N VAL A 94 0.50 0.07 9.26
CA VAL A 94 0.46 0.28 7.82
C VAL A 94 0.19 1.76 7.59
N PRO A 95 1.20 2.56 7.18
CA PRO A 95 0.99 3.90 6.69
C PRO A 95 -0.08 3.92 5.58
N CYS A 96 -1.07 4.78 5.73
CA CYS A 96 -2.19 4.90 4.82
C CYS A 96 -2.17 6.24 4.08
N GLU A 97 -2.39 6.21 2.77
CA GLU A 97 -2.47 7.41 1.94
C GLU A 97 -3.87 7.49 1.35
N PHE A 98 -4.69 8.33 1.99
CA PHE A 98 -6.04 8.63 1.54
C PHE A 98 -5.99 9.63 0.40
N MET A 99 -6.90 9.48 -0.56
CA MET A 99 -7.09 10.45 -1.63
C MET A 99 -8.57 10.70 -1.82
N VAL A 100 -8.99 11.95 -1.96
CA VAL A 100 -10.41 12.26 -2.16
C VAL A 100 -10.60 13.54 -2.97
N ALA A 101 -11.57 13.51 -3.89
CA ALA A 101 -11.98 14.70 -4.63
C ALA A 101 -12.88 15.60 -3.77
N LYS A 102 -12.67 16.91 -3.83
CA LYS A 102 -13.58 17.91 -3.24
C LYS A 102 -14.97 17.83 -3.88
N ALA A 103 -15.04 17.61 -5.19
CA ALA A 103 -16.29 17.46 -5.94
C ALA A 103 -16.30 16.18 -6.78
N GLY A 104 -17.45 15.49 -6.79
CA GLY A 104 -17.73 14.37 -7.70
C GLY A 104 -18.02 14.85 -9.13
N HIS A 105 -18.17 13.91 -10.07
CA HIS A 105 -18.51 14.24 -11.46
C HIS A 105 -20.02 14.31 -11.70
N GLU A 106 -20.81 13.67 -10.84
CA GLU A 106 -22.25 13.47 -10.99
C GLU A 106 -23.03 14.36 -9.99
N PRO A 107 -23.63 15.48 -10.44
CA PRO A 107 -24.35 16.40 -9.56
C PRO A 107 -25.51 15.74 -8.80
N ASP A 108 -26.23 14.82 -9.46
CA ASP A 108 -27.36 14.09 -8.86
C ASP A 108 -26.92 13.12 -7.76
N LEU A 109 -25.62 12.84 -7.65
CA LEU A 109 -25.03 12.00 -6.61
C LEU A 109 -24.26 12.81 -5.55
N ALA A 110 -24.53 14.12 -5.43
CA ALA A 110 -23.86 14.99 -4.46
C ALA A 110 -23.96 14.49 -3.01
N HIS A 111 -25.09 13.89 -2.63
CA HIS A 111 -25.27 13.31 -1.29
C HIS A 111 -24.35 12.10 -1.05
N GLN A 112 -24.22 11.22 -2.05
CA GLN A 112 -23.33 10.06 -2.01
C GLN A 112 -21.87 10.51 -1.96
N HIS A 113 -21.51 11.56 -2.70
CA HIS A 113 -20.17 12.16 -2.62
C HIS A 113 -19.87 12.71 -1.23
N LEU A 114 -20.84 13.38 -0.59
CA LEU A 114 -20.69 13.86 0.78
C LEU A 114 -20.45 12.72 1.77
N LEU A 115 -21.19 11.61 1.64
CA LEU A 115 -20.98 10.41 2.48
C LEU A 115 -19.60 9.79 2.23
N LEU A 116 -19.14 9.75 0.98
CA LEU A 116 -17.81 9.25 0.62
C LEU A 116 -16.69 10.09 1.27
N VAL A 117 -16.77 11.42 1.16
CA VAL A 117 -15.83 12.35 1.81
C VAL A 117 -15.85 12.20 3.32
N SER A 118 -17.05 12.12 3.92
CA SER A 118 -17.20 11.93 5.37
C SER A 118 -16.51 10.66 5.85
N ASN A 119 -16.66 9.57 5.11
CA ASN A 119 -16.00 8.30 5.39
C ASN A 119 -14.47 8.39 5.25
N CYS A 120 -13.96 9.06 4.22
CA CYS A 120 -12.51 9.27 4.04
C CYS A 120 -11.90 9.97 5.25
N LEU A 121 -12.51 11.09 5.68
CA LEU A 121 -12.01 11.88 6.80
C LEU A 121 -12.13 11.12 8.13
N ALA A 122 -13.28 10.47 8.36
CA ALA A 122 -13.51 9.67 9.57
C ALA A 122 -12.50 8.52 9.72
N GLN A 123 -12.08 7.89 8.61
CA GLN A 123 -11.05 6.84 8.67
C GLN A 123 -9.69 7.39 9.06
N SER A 124 -9.27 8.52 8.47
CA SER A 124 -8.01 9.18 8.87
C SER A 124 -8.01 9.61 10.35
N GLU A 125 -9.13 10.14 10.84
CA GLU A 125 -9.30 10.52 12.25
C GLU A 125 -9.25 9.29 13.17
N ALA A 126 -9.97 8.22 12.80
CA ALA A 126 -10.00 6.99 13.59
C ALA A 126 -8.62 6.33 13.72
N LEU A 127 -7.80 6.37 12.66
CA LEU A 127 -6.43 5.86 12.68
C LEU A 127 -5.53 6.65 13.64
N MET A 128 -5.70 7.98 13.69
CA MET A 128 -4.96 8.84 14.61
C MET A 128 -5.43 8.65 16.06
N ARG A 129 -6.73 8.82 16.31
CA ARG A 129 -7.30 8.90 17.67
C ARG A 129 -7.41 7.54 18.35
N GLY A 130 -7.86 6.52 17.62
CA GLY A 130 -8.27 5.26 18.23
C GLY A 130 -9.47 5.39 19.18
N ARG A 131 -9.55 4.46 20.13
CA ARG A 131 -10.56 4.38 21.18
C ARG A 131 -9.95 3.66 22.38
N SER A 132 -9.91 4.31 23.53
CA SER A 132 -9.29 3.78 24.74
C SER A 132 -10.10 2.62 25.35
N LEU A 133 -9.48 1.86 26.25
CA LEU A 133 -10.18 0.83 27.03
C LEU A 133 -11.28 1.42 27.91
N GLU A 134 -11.08 2.63 28.45
CA GLU A 134 -12.07 3.34 29.25
C GLU A 134 -13.31 3.68 28.41
N GLU A 135 -13.11 4.29 27.23
CA GLU A 135 -14.20 4.60 26.29
C GLU A 135 -14.93 3.33 25.85
N ALA A 136 -14.19 2.26 25.53
CA ALA A 136 -14.76 0.97 25.15
C ALA A 136 -15.56 0.33 26.29
N THR A 137 -15.06 0.38 27.53
CA THR A 137 -15.75 -0.13 28.71
C THR A 137 -17.04 0.63 28.96
N ALA A 138 -17.01 1.97 28.90
CA ALA A 138 -18.22 2.79 29.06
C ALA A 138 -19.30 2.47 28.00
N ILE A 139 -18.90 2.20 26.75
CA ILE A 139 -19.82 1.78 25.68
C ILE A 139 -20.43 0.41 26.01
N MET A 140 -19.64 -0.54 26.49
CA MET A 140 -20.11 -1.90 26.77
C MET A 140 -20.97 -1.99 28.03
N THR A 141 -20.69 -1.18 29.05
CA THR A 141 -21.56 -1.04 30.23
C THR A 141 -22.94 -0.53 29.83
N LYS A 142 -23.02 0.48 28.96
CA LYS A 142 -24.31 0.99 28.43
C LYS A 142 -25.09 -0.06 27.63
N LYS A 143 -24.41 -1.08 27.08
CA LYS A 143 -25.03 -2.23 26.40
C LYS A 143 -25.45 -3.34 27.36
N GLY A 144 -25.28 -3.17 28.67
CA GLY A 144 -25.73 -4.11 29.70
C GLY A 144 -24.74 -5.22 30.05
N PHE A 145 -23.51 -5.18 29.53
CA PHE A 145 -22.47 -6.16 29.89
C PHE A 145 -21.88 -5.86 31.27
N THR A 146 -21.61 -6.92 32.04
CA THR A 146 -21.04 -6.83 33.39
C THR A 146 -19.95 -7.89 33.61
N GLY A 147 -19.19 -7.74 34.71
CA GLY A 147 -18.20 -8.73 35.15
C GLY A 147 -17.12 -9.04 34.10
N THR A 148 -16.76 -10.31 33.98
CA THR A 148 -15.72 -10.78 33.04
C THR A 148 -16.10 -10.57 31.59
N GLU A 149 -17.39 -10.61 31.25
CA GLU A 149 -17.85 -10.41 29.88
C GLU A 149 -17.73 -8.93 29.45
N LEU A 150 -17.93 -7.99 30.38
CA LEU A 150 -17.67 -6.57 30.13
C LEU A 150 -16.21 -6.33 29.72
N ASP A 151 -15.26 -6.85 30.50
CA ASP A 151 -13.83 -6.70 30.22
C ASP A 151 -13.46 -7.33 28.87
N ARG A 152 -13.91 -8.57 28.62
CA ARG A 152 -13.70 -9.26 27.34
C ARG A 152 -14.23 -8.43 26.15
N GLN A 153 -15.46 -7.96 26.24
CA GLN A 153 -16.10 -7.20 25.16
C GLN A 153 -15.48 -5.80 24.97
N ALA A 154 -15.03 -5.14 26.05
CA ALA A 154 -14.36 -3.85 25.98
C ALA A 154 -13.02 -3.98 25.25
N ARG A 155 -12.21 -5.00 25.58
CA ARG A 155 -10.90 -5.24 24.94
C ARG A 155 -11.00 -5.42 23.42
N HIS A 156 -12.00 -6.13 22.93
CA HIS A 156 -12.24 -6.28 21.48
C HIS A 156 -12.60 -4.98 20.77
N ARG A 157 -13.02 -3.94 21.50
CA ARG A 157 -13.44 -2.64 20.97
C ARG A 157 -12.44 -1.53 21.22
N VAL A 158 -11.26 -1.86 21.74
CA VAL A 158 -10.13 -0.92 21.83
C VAL A 158 -9.53 -0.74 20.45
N PHE A 159 -9.31 0.52 20.07
CA PHE A 159 -8.57 0.87 18.88
C PHE A 159 -7.31 1.60 19.35
N PRO A 160 -6.10 1.07 19.10
CA PRO A 160 -4.89 1.66 19.67
C PRO A 160 -4.61 3.09 19.17
N GLY A 161 -5.17 3.48 18.01
CA GLY A 161 -4.85 4.76 17.38
C GLY A 161 -3.36 4.83 17.01
N ASN A 162 -2.83 6.04 16.89
CA ASN A 162 -1.43 6.30 16.55
C ASN A 162 -0.95 5.55 15.29
N ARG A 163 -1.83 5.47 14.27
CA ARG A 163 -1.52 4.87 12.98
C ARG A 163 -1.40 5.98 11.94
N PRO A 164 -0.25 6.09 11.25
CA PRO A 164 0.03 7.25 10.42
C PRO A 164 -0.79 7.22 9.14
N SER A 165 -1.26 8.40 8.73
CA SER A 165 -1.87 8.58 7.42
C SER A 165 -1.61 9.95 6.83
N THR A 166 -1.59 10.04 5.50
CA THR A 166 -1.68 11.30 4.76
C THR A 166 -3.02 11.35 4.00
N THR A 167 -3.51 12.56 3.72
CA THR A 167 -4.73 12.76 2.94
C THR A 167 -4.47 13.76 1.83
N LEU A 168 -4.49 13.29 0.58
CA LEU A 168 -4.42 14.14 -0.61
C LEU A 168 -5.83 14.54 -1.04
N VAL A 169 -6.18 15.81 -0.83
CA VAL A 169 -7.44 16.38 -1.32
C VAL A 169 -7.18 17.13 -2.61
N TYR A 170 -7.94 16.82 -3.66
CA TYR A 170 -7.85 17.48 -4.98
C TYR A 170 -9.22 18.00 -5.44
N PRO A 171 -9.31 18.95 -6.39
CA PRO A 171 -10.58 19.60 -6.71
C PRO A 171 -11.64 18.65 -7.29
N GLN A 172 -11.34 18.03 -8.43
CA GLN A 172 -12.15 17.04 -9.14
C GLN A 172 -11.18 16.22 -10.01
N LEU A 173 -11.46 14.95 -10.28
CA LEU A 173 -10.57 14.10 -11.08
C LEU A 173 -10.68 14.41 -12.58
N THR A 174 -10.02 15.47 -13.02
CA THR A 174 -9.87 15.79 -14.45
C THR A 174 -8.62 15.11 -15.02
N PRO A 175 -8.47 15.00 -16.36
CA PRO A 175 -7.23 14.49 -16.96
C PRO A 175 -5.97 15.23 -16.49
N PHE A 176 -6.08 16.55 -16.30
CA PHE A 176 -4.98 17.37 -15.79
C PHE A 176 -4.62 16.99 -14.34
N VAL A 177 -5.61 16.86 -13.46
CA VAL A 177 -5.40 16.47 -12.05
C VAL A 177 -4.87 15.03 -11.95
N LEU A 178 -5.34 14.12 -12.80
CA LEU A 178 -4.79 12.77 -12.89
C LEU A 178 -3.30 12.80 -13.27
N GLY A 179 -2.91 13.60 -14.26
CA GLY A 179 -1.51 13.81 -14.63
C GLY A 179 -0.67 14.34 -13.46
N GLN A 180 -1.21 15.28 -12.68
CA GLN A 180 -0.54 15.78 -11.47
C GLN A 180 -0.36 14.70 -10.40
N ILE A 181 -1.36 13.85 -10.18
CA ILE A 181 -1.29 12.73 -9.23
C ILE A 181 -0.22 11.72 -9.68
N VAL A 182 -0.21 11.34 -10.95
CA VAL A 182 0.78 10.41 -11.49
C VAL A 182 2.20 10.98 -11.34
N ALA A 183 2.43 12.20 -11.81
CA ALA A 183 3.74 12.85 -11.72
C ALA A 183 4.21 13.06 -10.27
N LEU A 184 3.29 13.31 -9.34
CA LEU A 184 3.59 13.39 -7.91
C LEU A 184 4.24 12.09 -7.40
N TYR A 185 3.66 10.94 -7.74
CA TYR A 185 4.19 9.64 -7.32
C TYR A 185 5.47 9.25 -8.09
N GLU A 186 5.58 9.56 -9.38
CA GLU A 186 6.83 9.35 -10.14
C GLU A 186 8.00 10.12 -9.52
N HIS A 187 7.78 11.39 -9.17
CA HIS A 187 8.80 12.21 -8.53
C HIS A 187 9.10 11.78 -7.10
N ARG A 188 8.11 11.28 -6.37
CA ARG A 188 8.35 10.66 -5.06
C ARG A 188 9.28 9.45 -5.19
N VAL A 189 8.98 8.53 -6.10
CA VAL A 189 9.79 7.32 -6.35
C VAL A 189 11.21 7.69 -6.73
N PHE A 190 11.38 8.72 -7.56
CA PHE A 190 12.70 9.27 -7.87
C PHE A 190 13.46 9.77 -6.63
N VAL A 191 12.81 10.57 -5.77
CA VAL A 191 13.46 11.09 -4.55
C VAL A 191 13.85 9.96 -3.60
N GLU A 192 12.99 8.96 -3.41
CA GLU A 192 13.30 7.77 -2.60
C GLU A 192 14.50 7.00 -3.17
N GLY A 193 14.57 6.83 -4.49
CA GLY A 193 15.69 6.17 -5.16
C GLY A 193 17.01 6.91 -5.00
N VAL A 194 16.99 8.24 -5.17
CA VAL A 194 18.15 9.11 -4.94
C VAL A 194 18.60 9.04 -3.48
N PHE A 195 17.66 9.06 -2.53
CA PHE A 195 17.97 8.96 -1.11
C PHE A 195 18.65 7.63 -0.75
N LEU A 196 18.18 6.52 -1.33
CA LEU A 196 18.73 5.18 -1.12
C LEU A 196 19.99 4.88 -1.95
N GLY A 197 20.38 5.78 -2.86
CA GLY A 197 21.52 5.57 -3.75
C GLY A 197 21.33 4.42 -4.74
N ILE A 198 20.09 4.15 -5.18
CA ILE A 198 19.75 3.07 -6.11
C ILE A 198 19.37 3.58 -7.50
N ASN A 199 19.45 2.70 -8.50
CA ASN A 199 18.95 2.99 -9.84
C ASN A 199 17.48 2.57 -9.98
N SER A 200 16.59 3.56 -9.94
CA SER A 200 15.13 3.38 -10.06
C SER A 200 14.62 3.03 -11.47
N PHE A 201 15.49 3.05 -12.50
CA PHE A 201 15.09 2.99 -13.91
C PHE A 201 15.50 1.71 -14.64
N VAL A 202 16.04 0.72 -13.92
CA VAL A 202 16.43 -0.59 -14.46
C VAL A 202 15.69 -1.73 -13.77
N GLN A 203 15.47 -2.84 -14.45
CA GLN A 203 14.63 -3.95 -13.97
C GLN A 203 15.25 -5.33 -14.23
N TRP A 204 16.53 -5.52 -13.90
CA TRP A 204 17.24 -6.80 -14.09
C TRP A 204 16.58 -8.01 -13.41
N GLY A 205 15.78 -7.78 -12.36
CA GLY A 205 15.10 -8.84 -11.61
C GLY A 205 14.14 -9.70 -12.43
N VAL A 206 13.68 -9.24 -13.60
CA VAL A 206 12.77 -10.03 -14.47
C VAL A 206 13.51 -10.99 -15.42
N ALA A 207 14.85 -10.91 -15.51
CA ALA A 207 15.61 -11.67 -16.48
C ALA A 207 15.64 -13.18 -16.17
N LEU A 208 15.97 -13.54 -14.92
CA LEU A 208 16.12 -14.94 -14.51
C LEU A 208 14.83 -15.76 -14.73
N GLY A 209 13.67 -15.19 -14.41
CA GLY A 209 12.38 -15.86 -14.62
C GLY A 209 12.12 -16.16 -16.11
N LYS A 210 12.50 -15.25 -17.01
CA LYS A 210 12.39 -15.46 -18.47
C LYS A 210 13.35 -16.55 -18.95
N GLU A 211 14.59 -16.54 -18.46
CA GLU A 211 15.58 -17.57 -18.80
C GLU A 211 15.13 -18.96 -18.36
N LEU A 212 14.65 -19.10 -17.12
CA LEU A 212 14.15 -20.36 -16.60
C LEU A 212 12.87 -20.83 -17.32
N ALA A 213 11.98 -19.91 -17.68
CA ALA A 213 10.79 -20.24 -18.47
C ALA A 213 11.15 -20.79 -19.86
N LEU A 214 12.11 -20.16 -20.55
CA LEU A 214 12.63 -20.64 -21.84
C LEU A 214 13.28 -22.02 -21.71
N ALA A 215 14.00 -22.28 -20.62
CA ALA A 215 14.59 -23.58 -20.35
C ALA A 215 13.56 -24.66 -19.99
N LEU A 216 12.44 -24.29 -19.34
CA LEU A 216 11.35 -25.21 -18.98
C LEU A 216 10.42 -25.56 -20.14
N GLN A 217 10.29 -24.69 -21.13
CA GLN A 217 9.44 -24.91 -22.29
C GLN A 217 9.74 -26.25 -23.02
N PRO A 218 10.97 -26.57 -23.45
CA PRO A 218 11.24 -27.84 -24.13
C PRO A 218 11.00 -29.07 -23.23
N ILE A 219 11.14 -28.91 -21.91
CA ILE A 219 10.85 -29.98 -20.94
C ILE A 219 9.36 -30.27 -20.92
N LEU A 220 8.52 -29.24 -20.80
CA LEU A 220 7.05 -29.38 -20.82
C LEU A 220 6.53 -29.89 -22.17
N GLU A 221 7.17 -29.51 -23.28
CA GLU A 221 6.90 -30.02 -24.62
C GLU A 221 7.34 -31.49 -24.82
N GLY A 222 7.95 -32.12 -23.81
CA GLY A 222 8.42 -33.51 -23.88
C GLY A 222 9.71 -33.71 -24.69
N LYS A 223 10.35 -32.62 -25.12
CA LYS A 223 11.61 -32.65 -25.89
C LYS A 223 12.82 -32.91 -25.02
N GLN A 224 12.72 -32.67 -23.71
CA GLN A 224 13.78 -32.87 -22.72
C GLN A 224 13.25 -33.48 -21.41
N GLY A 225 14.14 -34.15 -20.68
CA GLY A 225 13.91 -34.67 -19.33
C GLY A 225 14.05 -33.59 -18.25
N THR A 226 13.87 -33.97 -16.99
CA THR A 226 13.96 -33.06 -15.81
C THR A 226 15.23 -33.28 -15.00
N ASP A 227 16.26 -33.91 -15.57
CA ASP A 227 17.45 -34.36 -14.85
C ASP A 227 18.27 -33.20 -14.23
N ASP A 228 18.12 -31.99 -14.77
CA ASP A 228 18.77 -30.76 -14.32
C ASP A 228 17.87 -29.90 -13.39
N LYS A 229 16.67 -30.38 -13.04
CA LYS A 229 15.71 -29.65 -12.21
C LYS A 229 15.68 -30.15 -10.78
N ASP A 230 15.33 -29.26 -9.87
CA ASP A 230 15.06 -29.64 -8.48
C ASP A 230 13.82 -30.56 -8.40
N GLY A 231 13.73 -31.33 -7.31
CA GLY A 231 12.68 -32.33 -7.15
C GLY A 231 11.25 -31.77 -7.16
N SER A 232 11.05 -30.51 -6.74
CA SER A 232 9.74 -29.85 -6.78
C SER A 232 9.37 -29.53 -8.23
N THR A 233 10.27 -28.87 -8.96
CA THR A 233 10.05 -28.55 -10.38
C THR A 233 9.83 -29.81 -11.21
N ALA A 234 10.62 -30.86 -10.98
CA ALA A 234 10.46 -32.14 -11.69
C ALA A 234 9.09 -32.79 -11.41
N ALA A 235 8.64 -32.83 -10.15
CA ALA A 235 7.34 -33.39 -9.78
C ALA A 235 6.17 -32.60 -10.38
N LEU A 236 6.26 -31.26 -10.39
CA LEU A 236 5.24 -30.40 -11.01
C LEU A 236 5.17 -30.60 -12.53
N VAL A 237 6.32 -30.68 -13.20
CA VAL A 237 6.38 -31.02 -14.62
C VAL A 237 5.72 -32.38 -14.88
N ALA A 238 6.03 -33.39 -14.07
CA ALA A 238 5.44 -34.72 -14.21
C ALA A 238 3.91 -34.71 -14.03
N TYR A 239 3.38 -33.86 -13.14
CA TYR A 239 1.94 -33.70 -12.93
C TYR A 239 1.25 -32.93 -14.06
N LEU A 240 1.92 -31.91 -14.64
CA LEU A 240 1.35 -31.03 -15.67
C LEU A 240 1.48 -31.58 -17.09
N LYS A 241 2.43 -32.49 -17.33
CA LYS A 241 2.55 -33.18 -18.61
C LYS A 241 1.27 -34.01 -18.85
N PRO A 242 0.59 -33.81 -19.99
CA PRO A 242 -0.58 -34.60 -20.35
C PRO A 242 -0.24 -36.08 -20.61
#